data_AF-A0A8J8PPW8-F1
#
_entry.id   AF-A0A8J8PPW8-F1
#
_cell.length_a   1.000
_cell.length_b   1.000
_cell.length_c   1.000
_cell.angle_alpha   90.00
_cell.angle_beta   90.00
_cell.angle_gamma   90.00
#
_symmetry.space_group_name_H-M   'P 1'
#
loop_
_entity.id
_entity.type
_entity.pdbx_description
1 polymer ?
#
loop_
_entity_poly.entity_id
_entity_poly.type
_entity_poly.pdbx_seq_one_letter_code
_entity_poly.pdbx_strand_id
1 'polypeptide(L)'
;MAGGGRYDKLIELYGGIPTPAIGFAIGVERTLLVINLTNLQESNKIVIINLTDSDKLLAYSVKVASLLRSEGYTVVLNMKNQPLSKLIPYYASQNFKIAIIIGENEFEKRTVTLRNLITKTQVTTSIDRLLESLKQML
;
A
#
# COMPACT_ATOMS: atom_id res chain seq x y z
N MET A 1 -13.83 6.25 22.51
CA MET A 1 -13.57 4.92 21.90
C MET A 1 -12.91 3.97 22.88
N ALA A 2 -11.92 4.46 23.63
CA ALA A 2 -11.31 3.73 24.73
C ALA A 2 -11.69 4.35 26.08
N GLY A 3 -11.65 3.54 27.12
CA GLY A 3 -11.87 3.94 28.51
C GLY A 3 -11.14 2.98 29.44
N GLY A 4 -10.74 3.46 30.62
CA GLY A 4 -9.94 2.68 31.54
C GLY A 4 -9.85 3.31 32.91
N GLY A 5 -9.08 2.68 33.78
CA GLY A 5 -8.90 3.14 35.15
C GLY A 5 -8.08 2.17 35.97
N ARG A 6 -7.88 2.54 37.23
CA ARG A 6 -7.21 1.73 38.24
C ARG A 6 -8.23 0.84 38.95
N TYR A 7 -7.90 -0.42 39.19
CA TYR A 7 -8.79 -1.45 39.75
C TYR A 7 -8.03 -2.44 40.64
N ASP A 8 -7.34 -1.92 41.65
CA ASP A 8 -6.42 -2.67 42.54
C ASP A 8 -7.05 -3.84 43.30
N LYS A 9 -8.37 -3.82 43.52
CA LYS A 9 -9.09 -4.85 44.27
C LYS A 9 -9.76 -5.90 43.38
N LEU A 10 -9.67 -5.76 42.07
CA LEU A 10 -10.39 -6.62 41.14
C LEU A 10 -9.94 -8.09 41.26
N ILE A 11 -8.63 -8.31 41.36
CA ILE A 11 -8.06 -9.66 41.47
C ILE A 11 -8.39 -10.30 42.83
N GLU A 12 -8.43 -9.48 43.90
CA GLU A 12 -8.80 -9.90 45.25
C GLU A 12 -10.26 -10.35 45.32
N LEU A 13 -11.17 -9.65 44.63
CA LEU A 13 -12.61 -10.00 44.59
C LEU A 13 -12.87 -11.42 44.06
N TYR A 14 -12.00 -11.94 43.20
CA TYR A 14 -12.09 -13.28 42.62
C TYR A 14 -11.20 -14.31 43.33
N GLY A 15 -10.72 -14.02 44.55
CA GLY A 15 -9.94 -14.95 45.38
C GLY A 15 -8.44 -14.97 45.08
N GLY A 16 -7.93 -14.03 44.30
CA GLY A 16 -6.50 -13.80 44.14
C GLY A 16 -5.90 -13.00 45.29
N ILE A 17 -4.57 -12.85 45.29
CA ILE A 17 -3.90 -11.96 46.25
C ILE A 17 -4.15 -10.48 45.90
N PRO A 18 -4.14 -9.56 46.87
CA PRO A 18 -4.25 -8.13 46.63
C PRO A 18 -3.21 -7.67 45.60
N THR A 19 -3.67 -7.24 44.43
CA THR A 19 -2.80 -6.95 43.28
C THR A 19 -3.25 -5.64 42.63
N PRO A 20 -2.53 -4.54 42.87
CA PRO A 20 -2.76 -3.27 42.20
C PRO A 20 -2.75 -3.44 40.68
N ALA A 21 -3.72 -2.83 39.99
CA ALA A 21 -3.91 -3.02 38.57
C ALA A 21 -4.47 -1.76 37.92
N ILE A 22 -4.02 -1.47 36.70
CA ILE A 22 -4.50 -0.38 35.87
C ILE A 22 -4.57 -0.87 34.43
N GLY A 23 -5.56 -0.39 33.69
CA GLY A 23 -5.68 -0.72 32.29
C GLY A 23 -6.80 0.05 31.62
N PHE A 24 -6.93 -0.19 30.34
CA PHE A 24 -8.00 0.37 29.53
C PHE A 24 -8.43 -0.66 28.50
N ALA A 25 -9.64 -0.48 27.99
CA ALA A 25 -10.17 -1.23 26.88
C ALA A 25 -10.56 -0.28 25.76
N ILE A 26 -10.43 -0.76 24.53
CA ILE A 26 -10.92 -0.08 23.33
C ILE A 26 -11.89 -1.01 22.60
N GLY A 27 -13.04 -0.47 22.19
CA GLY A 27 -14.00 -1.21 21.37
C GLY A 27 -13.58 -1.18 19.91
N VAL A 28 -13.17 -2.32 19.35
CA VAL A 28 -12.71 -2.42 17.95
C VAL A 28 -13.84 -2.07 16.98
N GLU A 29 -15.04 -2.60 17.18
CA GLU A 29 -16.21 -2.36 16.31
C GLU A 29 -16.62 -0.89 16.31
N ARG A 30 -16.61 -0.25 17.49
CA ARG A 30 -16.93 1.17 17.63
C ARG A 30 -15.86 2.04 16.95
N THR A 31 -14.60 1.64 17.08
CA THR A 31 -13.47 2.34 16.44
C THR A 31 -13.56 2.23 14.92
N LEU A 32 -13.87 1.04 14.38
CA LEU A 32 -14.11 0.83 12.95
C LEU A 32 -15.29 1.65 12.43
N LEU A 33 -16.38 1.77 13.18
CA LEU A 33 -17.54 2.56 12.78
C LEU A 33 -17.17 4.04 12.61
N VAL A 34 -16.38 4.61 13.51
CA VAL A 34 -15.91 6.00 13.35
C VAL A 34 -14.89 6.14 12.24
N ILE A 35 -14.00 5.16 12.04
CA ILE A 35 -13.09 5.13 10.88
C ILE A 35 -13.88 5.14 9.57
N ASN A 36 -14.99 4.43 9.47
CA ASN A 36 -15.84 4.44 8.27
C ASN A 36 -16.62 5.75 8.09
N LEU A 37 -16.90 6.48 9.18
CA LEU A 37 -17.52 7.81 9.11
C LEU A 37 -16.51 8.88 8.69
N THR A 38 -15.23 8.70 9.04
CA THR A 38 -14.16 9.51 8.49
C THR A 38 -13.91 9.06 7.06
N ASN A 39 -14.03 9.96 6.09
CA ASN A 39 -13.75 9.68 4.69
C ASN A 39 -12.23 9.58 4.47
N LEU A 40 -11.58 8.62 5.14
CA LEU A 40 -10.16 8.32 4.95
C LEU A 40 -10.00 7.97 3.48
N GLN A 41 -9.34 8.85 2.74
CA GLN A 41 -9.06 8.60 1.33
C GLN A 41 -8.33 7.26 1.24
N GLU A 42 -8.88 6.35 0.44
CA GLU A 42 -8.16 5.16 0.04
C GLU A 42 -6.82 5.59 -0.53
N SER A 43 -5.71 5.17 0.10
CA SER A 43 -4.39 5.53 -0.42
C SER A 43 -4.30 4.98 -1.85
N ASN A 44 -3.90 5.82 -2.80
CA ASN A 44 -3.71 5.40 -4.19
C ASN A 44 -2.53 4.41 -4.26
N LYS A 45 -2.85 3.12 -4.11
CA LYS A 45 -1.88 2.03 -4.12
C LYS A 45 -1.41 1.78 -5.54
N ILE A 46 -0.10 1.88 -5.72
CA ILE A 46 0.59 1.61 -6.98
C ILE A 46 1.51 0.41 -6.75
N VAL A 47 1.51 -0.52 -7.68
CA VAL A 47 2.50 -1.60 -7.71
C VAL A 47 3.50 -1.34 -8.83
N ILE A 48 4.79 -1.57 -8.61
CA ILE A 48 5.81 -1.64 -9.66
C ILE A 48 6.18 -3.11 -9.88
N ILE A 49 6.17 -3.55 -11.13
CA ILE A 49 6.48 -4.91 -11.56
C ILE A 49 7.66 -4.85 -12.51
N ASN A 50 8.78 -5.46 -12.10
CA ASN A 50 9.93 -5.67 -12.98
C ASN A 50 9.71 -6.95 -13.78
N LEU A 51 9.93 -6.90 -15.09
CA LEU A 51 9.74 -8.06 -15.98
C LEU A 51 10.90 -9.05 -15.91
N THR A 52 12.09 -8.58 -15.59
CA THR A 52 13.29 -9.38 -15.41
C THR A 52 13.86 -9.13 -14.03
N ASP A 53 14.37 -10.19 -13.39
CA ASP A 53 15.12 -10.08 -12.16
C ASP A 53 16.54 -9.61 -12.50
N SER A 54 16.79 -8.31 -12.31
CA SER A 54 18.07 -7.67 -12.59
C SER A 54 18.30 -6.55 -11.60
N ASP A 55 19.48 -6.50 -11.00
CA ASP A 55 19.86 -5.46 -10.04
C ASP A 55 19.70 -4.04 -10.62
N LYS A 56 19.92 -3.88 -11.93
CA LYS A 56 19.75 -2.59 -12.63
C LYS A 56 18.28 -2.16 -12.66
N LEU A 57 17.40 -3.09 -13.02
CA LEU A 57 15.95 -2.88 -13.03
C LEU A 57 15.41 -2.65 -11.63
N LEU A 58 15.91 -3.41 -10.65
CA LEU A 58 15.57 -3.21 -9.24
C LEU A 58 15.97 -1.82 -8.76
N ALA A 59 17.22 -1.40 -8.98
CA ALA A 59 17.69 -0.07 -8.62
C ALA A 59 16.87 1.05 -9.29
N TYR A 60 16.51 0.88 -10.56
CA TYR A 60 15.64 1.82 -11.27
C TYR A 60 14.22 1.86 -10.70
N SER A 61 13.62 0.70 -10.43
CA SER A 61 12.29 0.60 -9.82
C SER A 61 12.24 1.23 -8.42
N VAL A 62 13.32 1.10 -7.64
CA VAL A 62 13.46 1.75 -6.33
C VAL A 62 13.48 3.27 -6.48
N LYS A 63 14.18 3.82 -7.49
CA LYS A 63 14.17 5.26 -7.77
C LYS A 63 12.77 5.76 -8.13
N VAL A 64 12.07 5.05 -9.02
CA VAL A 64 10.69 5.37 -9.41
C VAL A 64 9.76 5.31 -8.20
N ALA A 65 9.88 4.27 -7.37
CA ALA A 65 9.10 4.14 -6.14
C ALA A 65 9.39 5.28 -5.15
N SER A 66 10.64 5.70 -5.02
CA SER A 66 11.02 6.82 -4.16
C SER A 66 10.37 8.13 -4.62
N LEU A 67 10.38 8.42 -5.92
CA LEU A 67 9.74 9.59 -6.51
C LEU A 67 8.23 9.61 -6.26
N LEU A 68 7.56 8.48 -6.45
CA LEU A 68 6.11 8.39 -6.21
C LEU A 68 5.77 8.49 -4.73
N ARG A 69 6.61 7.93 -3.84
CA ARG A 69 6.41 8.05 -2.39
C ARG A 69 6.60 9.48 -1.89
N SER A 70 7.53 10.26 -2.46
CA SER A 70 7.68 11.68 -2.10
C SER A 70 6.46 12.51 -2.49
N GLU A 71 5.69 12.07 -3.48
CA GLU A 71 4.43 12.69 -3.90
C GLU A 71 3.21 12.16 -3.12
N GLY A 72 3.42 11.34 -2.08
CA GLY A 72 2.36 10.84 -1.20
C GLY A 72 1.65 9.57 -1.68
N TYR A 73 2.15 8.90 -2.73
CA TYR A 73 1.59 7.62 -3.17
C TYR A 73 2.08 6.44 -2.32
N THR A 74 1.18 5.49 -2.07
CA THR A 74 1.55 4.19 -1.47
C THR A 74 2.07 3.27 -2.56
N VAL A 75 3.39 3.06 -2.60
CA VAL A 75 4.02 2.25 -3.65
C VAL A 75 4.58 0.94 -3.11
N VAL A 76 4.25 -0.17 -3.78
CA VAL A 76 4.77 -1.51 -3.51
C VAL A 76 5.62 -1.98 -4.69
N LEU A 77 6.79 -2.53 -4.41
CA LEU A 77 7.60 -3.23 -5.40
C LEU A 77 7.21 -4.71 -5.38
N ASN A 78 6.87 -5.28 -6.54
CA ASN A 78 6.66 -6.72 -6.65
C ASN A 78 8.00 -7.45 -6.67
N MET A 79 8.23 -8.29 -5.66
CA MET A 79 9.39 -9.20 -5.57
C MET A 79 9.03 -10.64 -5.98
N LYS A 80 7.78 -10.91 -6.38
CA LYS A 80 7.36 -12.26 -6.76
C LYS A 80 7.80 -12.56 -8.18
N ASN A 81 8.51 -13.66 -8.37
CA ASN A 81 8.84 -14.19 -9.69
C ASN A 81 7.65 -14.96 -10.29
N GLN A 82 6.69 -14.22 -10.85
CA GLN A 82 5.48 -14.74 -11.48
C GLN A 82 5.17 -13.98 -12.77
N PRO A 83 4.51 -14.62 -13.76
CA PRO A 83 4.16 -13.93 -15.00
C PRO A 83 3.13 -12.82 -14.76
N LEU A 84 3.18 -11.77 -15.60
CA LEU A 84 2.23 -10.65 -15.58
C LEU A 84 0.77 -11.11 -15.56
N SER A 85 0.45 -12.20 -16.27
CA SER A 85 -0.91 -12.76 -16.33
C SER A 85 -1.46 -13.18 -14.97
N LYS A 86 -0.58 -13.52 -14.00
CA LYS A 86 -0.96 -13.81 -12.61
C LYS A 86 -0.85 -12.59 -11.70
N LEU A 87 0.18 -11.76 -11.90
CA LEU A 87 0.41 -10.58 -11.07
C LEU A 87 -0.68 -9.52 -11.24
N ILE A 88 -1.12 -9.26 -12.47
CA ILE A 88 -2.12 -8.22 -12.76
C ILE A 88 -3.46 -8.52 -12.04
N PRO A 89 -4.07 -9.71 -12.17
CA PRO A 89 -5.26 -10.07 -11.39
C PRO A 89 -5.01 -10.08 -9.88
N TYR A 90 -3.82 -10.52 -9.45
CA TYR A 90 -3.47 -10.54 -8.02
C TYR A 90 -3.45 -9.12 -7.43
N TYR A 91 -2.84 -8.15 -8.10
CA TYR A 91 -2.81 -6.78 -7.58
C TYR A 91 -4.17 -6.07 -7.74
N ALA A 92 -4.92 -6.37 -8.78
CA ALA A 92 -6.29 -5.87 -8.94
C ALA A 92 -7.20 -6.33 -7.77
N SER A 93 -7.10 -7.59 -7.32
CA SER A 93 -7.88 -8.10 -6.18
C SER A 93 -7.44 -7.55 -4.82
N GLN A 94 -6.28 -6.91 -4.75
CA GLN A 94 -5.74 -6.25 -3.55
C GLN A 94 -6.02 -4.73 -3.53
N ASN A 95 -6.95 -4.26 -4.37
CA ASN A 95 -7.34 -2.85 -4.55
C ASN A 95 -6.18 -1.93 -4.97
N PHE A 96 -5.22 -2.45 -5.75
CA PHE A 96 -4.29 -1.57 -6.47
C PHE A 96 -5.00 -0.99 -7.69
N LYS A 97 -4.84 0.32 -7.90
CA LYS A 97 -5.46 1.01 -9.05
C LYS A 97 -4.55 1.00 -10.27
N ILE A 98 -3.24 1.10 -10.05
CA ILE A 98 -2.24 1.21 -11.11
C ILE A 98 -1.12 0.20 -10.89
N ALA A 99 -0.71 -0.45 -11.98
CA ALA A 99 0.53 -1.21 -12.08
C ALA A 99 1.50 -0.48 -13.01
N ILE A 100 2.73 -0.26 -12.55
CA ILE A 100 3.84 0.26 -13.34
C ILE A 100 4.69 -0.93 -13.74
N ILE A 101 4.85 -1.15 -15.03
CA ILE A 101 5.61 -2.26 -15.58
C ILE A 101 6.93 -1.70 -16.12
N ILE A 102 8.03 -2.34 -15.73
CA ILE A 102 9.38 -1.95 -16.14
C ILE A 102 10.10 -3.18 -16.68
N GLY A 103 10.40 -3.17 -17.97
CA GLY A 103 11.30 -4.12 -18.63
C GLY A 103 12.61 -3.46 -19.05
N GLU A 104 13.47 -4.24 -19.71
CA GLU A 104 14.75 -3.77 -20.22
C GLU A 104 14.58 -2.61 -21.22
N ASN A 105 13.59 -2.72 -22.11
CA ASN A 105 13.26 -1.66 -23.07
C ASN A 105 12.87 -0.34 -22.39
N GLU A 106 12.02 -0.41 -21.36
CA GLU A 106 11.63 0.76 -20.58
C GLU A 106 12.81 1.38 -19.83
N PHE A 107 13.68 0.54 -19.26
CA PHE A 107 14.89 0.98 -18.59
C PHE A 107 15.85 1.71 -19.53
N GLU A 108 16.12 1.15 -20.72
CA GLU A 108 17.01 1.75 -21.72
C GLU A 108 16.47 3.09 -22.24
N LYS A 109 15.15 3.17 -22.45
CA LYS A 109 14.48 4.37 -22.96
C LYS A 109 14.14 5.40 -21.89
N ARG A 110 14.43 5.11 -20.62
CA ARG A 110 14.01 5.91 -19.45
C ARG A 110 12.51 6.18 -19.42
N THR A 111 11.73 5.18 -19.84
CA THR A 111 10.28 5.19 -19.80
C THR A 111 9.77 4.23 -18.74
N VAL A 112 8.48 4.29 -18.48
CA VAL A 112 7.74 3.32 -17.68
C VAL A 112 6.38 3.10 -18.31
N THR A 113 5.85 1.89 -18.14
CA THR A 113 4.56 1.51 -18.70
C THR A 113 3.52 1.51 -17.58
N LEU A 114 2.59 2.45 -17.62
CA LEU A 114 1.46 2.57 -16.69
C LEU A 114 0.30 1.72 -17.18
N ARG A 115 -0.25 0.88 -16.32
CA ARG A 115 -1.45 0.09 -16.57
C ARG A 115 -2.49 0.36 -15.50
N ASN A 116 -3.65 0.87 -15.91
CA ASN A 116 -4.80 1.00 -15.03
C ASN A 116 -5.44 -0.39 -14.87
N LEU A 117 -5.56 -0.84 -13.62
CA LEU A 117 -6.07 -2.18 -13.29
C LEU A 117 -7.61 -2.26 -13.34
N ILE A 118 -8.29 -1.10 -13.34
CA ILE A 118 -9.75 -0.98 -13.41
C ILE A 118 -10.20 -0.91 -14.88
N THR A 119 -9.71 0.08 -15.63
CA THR A 119 -10.10 0.32 -17.03
C THR A 119 -9.35 -0.57 -18.01
N LYS A 120 -8.29 -1.25 -17.55
CA LYS A 120 -7.38 -2.09 -18.36
C LYS A 120 -6.62 -1.32 -19.44
N THR A 121 -6.61 0.02 -19.40
CA THR A 121 -5.83 0.85 -20.33
C THR A 121 -4.35 0.83 -19.96
N GLN A 122 -3.49 1.00 -20.95
CA GLN A 122 -2.04 1.02 -20.77
C GLN A 122 -1.42 2.15 -21.59
N VAL A 123 -0.50 2.89 -20.97
CA VAL A 123 0.21 4.02 -21.57
C VAL A 123 1.68 3.95 -21.17
N THR A 124 2.58 4.13 -22.13
CA THR A 124 4.01 4.27 -21.86
C THR A 124 4.37 5.75 -21.82
N THR A 125 5.05 6.17 -20.76
CA THR A 125 5.43 7.57 -20.52
C THR A 125 6.88 7.67 -20.07
N SER A 126 7.50 8.83 -20.22
CA SER A 126 8.83 9.08 -19.67
C SER A 126 8.76 9.29 -18.15
N ILE A 127 9.88 9.08 -17.44
CA ILE A 127 9.93 9.39 -16.00
C ILE A 127 9.55 10.84 -15.73
N ASP A 128 9.99 11.78 -16.58
CA ASP A 128 9.73 13.21 -16.39
C ASP A 128 8.24 13.55 -16.43
N ARG A 129 7.45 12.80 -17.22
CA ARG A 129 5.99 12.97 -17.35
C ARG A 129 5.19 11.96 -16.55
N LEU A 130 5.86 11.17 -15.70
CA LEU A 130 5.23 10.11 -14.94
C LEU A 130 4.10 10.64 -14.06
N LEU A 131 4.37 11.70 -13.29
CA LEU A 131 3.39 12.27 -12.35
C LEU A 131 2.17 12.85 -13.08
N GLU A 132 2.37 13.50 -14.22
CA GLU A 132 1.29 14.04 -15.04
C GLU A 132 0.41 12.92 -15.62
N SER A 133 1.04 11.89 -16.19
CA SER A 133 0.36 10.74 -16.78
C SER A 133 -0.41 9.96 -15.70
N LEU A 134 0.15 9.87 -14.50
CA LEU A 134 -0.47 9.17 -13.38
C LEU A 134 -1.68 9.91 -12.81
N LYS A 135 -1.65 11.25 -12.78
CA LYS A 135 -2.81 12.10 -12.43
C LYS A 135 -3.95 12.01 -13.45
N GLN A 136 -3.65 11.77 -14.73
CA GLN A 136 -4.68 11.57 -15.76
C GLN A 136 -5.33 10.18 -15.70
N MET A 137 -4.65 9.18 -15.12
CA MET A 137 -5.13 7.80 -15.04
C MET A 137 -5.86 7.44 -13.73
N LEU A 138 -5.71 8.25 -12.68
CA LEU A 138 -6.38 8.09 -11.39
C LEU A 138 -7.69 8.87 -11.34
#